data_AF-A0A257NJF4-F1
#
_entry.id   AF-A0A257NJF4-F1
#
_cell.length_a   1.000
_cell.length_b   1.000
_cell.length_c   1.000
_cell.angle_alpha   90.00
_cell.angle_beta   90.00
_cell.angle_gamma   90.00
#
_symmetry.space_group_name_H-M   'P 1'
#
loop_
_entity.id
_entity.type
_entity.pdbx_description
1 polymer ?
#
loop_
_entity_poly.entity_id
_entity_poly.type
_entity_poly.pdbx_seq_one_letter_code
_entity_poly.pdbx_strand_id
1 'polypeptide(L)'
;HRDEYDSEFGCIRTVATRIGVGPETLRKWVRQAEVDGGERDGVSTASVRENRELKRKVAELEQTVEILRAATTFFVRESDPRHR
;
A
#
# COMPACT_ATOMS: atom_id res chain seq x y z
N HIS A 1 -14.39 -17.68 23.48
CA HIS A 1 -15.25 -16.59 22.93
C HIS A 1 -15.80 -16.89 21.54
N ARG A 2 -15.11 -17.62 20.65
CA ARG A 2 -15.68 -18.02 19.34
C ARG A 2 -16.79 -19.08 19.49
N ASP A 3 -16.75 -19.83 20.59
CA ASP A 3 -17.66 -20.94 20.93
C ASP A 3 -18.98 -20.49 21.60
N GLU A 4 -19.17 -19.19 21.85
CA GLU A 4 -20.35 -18.62 22.52
C GLU A 4 -21.47 -18.18 21.54
N TYR A 5 -21.26 -18.31 20.21
CA TYR A 5 -22.19 -17.82 19.20
C TYR A 5 -22.52 -18.90 18.17
N ASP A 6 -23.81 -19.06 17.85
CA ASP A 6 -24.35 -20.04 16.87
C ASP A 6 -23.67 -20.01 15.48
N SER A 7 -22.99 -18.91 15.13
CA SER A 7 -22.19 -18.78 13.91
C SER A 7 -21.19 -17.63 13.99
N GLU A 8 -20.14 -17.69 13.17
CA GLU A 8 -19.17 -16.59 12.97
C GLU A 8 -19.91 -15.27 12.63
N PHE A 9 -20.94 -15.34 11.81
CA PHE A 9 -21.76 -14.19 11.44
C PHE A 9 -22.61 -13.65 12.59
N GLY A 10 -23.09 -14.52 13.49
CA GLY A 10 -23.75 -14.12 14.74
C GLY A 10 -22.81 -13.32 15.65
N CYS A 11 -21.59 -13.82 15.86
CA CYS A 11 -20.55 -13.13 16.61
C CYS A 11 -20.21 -11.77 16.00
N ILE A 12 -19.95 -11.72 14.69
CA ILE A 12 -19.65 -10.48 13.97
C ILE A 12 -20.77 -9.45 14.13
N ARG A 13 -22.05 -9.85 14.01
CA ARG A 13 -23.18 -8.91 14.20
C ARG A 13 -23.21 -8.33 15.61
N THR A 14 -23.12 -9.17 16.64
CA THR A 14 -23.15 -8.73 18.04
C THR A 14 -21.99 -7.79 18.36
N VAL A 15 -20.78 -8.15 17.94
CA VAL A 15 -19.59 -7.30 18.16
C VAL A 15 -19.69 -6.01 17.36
N ALA A 16 -20.13 -6.05 16.11
CA ALA A 16 -20.29 -4.87 15.26
C ALA A 16 -21.27 -3.86 15.87
N THR A 17 -22.41 -4.32 16.37
CA THR A 17 -23.38 -3.48 17.10
C THR A 17 -22.76 -2.88 18.36
N ARG A 18 -22.01 -3.68 19.13
CA ARG A 18 -21.35 -3.21 20.37
C ARG A 18 -20.33 -2.11 20.12
N ILE A 19 -19.59 -2.16 19.02
CA ILE A 19 -18.56 -1.18 18.67
C ILE A 19 -19.03 -0.09 17.71
N GLY A 20 -20.32 -0.11 17.32
CA GLY A 20 -20.94 0.92 16.48
C GLY A 20 -20.50 0.89 15.01
N VAL A 21 -20.09 -0.25 14.48
CA VAL A 21 -19.73 -0.41 13.05
C VAL A 21 -20.71 -1.31 12.31
N GLY A 22 -20.74 -1.21 10.99
CA GLY A 22 -21.51 -2.14 10.17
C GLY A 22 -20.94 -3.57 10.26
N PRO A 23 -21.79 -4.61 10.27
CA PRO A 23 -21.32 -6.00 10.35
C PRO A 23 -20.45 -6.40 9.16
N GLU A 24 -20.73 -5.88 7.97
CA GLU A 24 -19.90 -6.11 6.77
C GLU A 24 -18.51 -5.45 6.90
N THR A 25 -18.43 -4.28 7.53
CA THR A 25 -17.16 -3.59 7.80
C THR A 25 -16.29 -4.41 8.74
N LEU A 26 -16.87 -4.88 9.85
CA LEU A 26 -16.15 -5.71 10.81
C LEU A 26 -15.71 -7.03 10.15
N ARG A 27 -16.58 -7.66 9.36
CA ARG A 27 -16.22 -8.86 8.60
C ARG A 27 -15.00 -8.63 7.72
N LYS A 28 -14.96 -7.52 6.96
CA LYS A 28 -13.81 -7.19 6.10
C LYS A 28 -12.53 -7.01 6.91
N TRP A 29 -12.59 -6.34 8.07
CA TRP A 29 -11.42 -6.19 8.94
C TRP A 29 -10.93 -7.52 9.50
N VAL A 30 -11.83 -8.40 9.92
CA VAL A 30 -11.48 -9.76 10.36
C VAL A 30 -10.78 -10.52 9.23
N ARG A 31 -11.34 -10.50 8.01
CA ARG A 31 -10.70 -11.16 6.86
C ARG A 31 -9.34 -10.57 6.51
N GLN A 32 -9.18 -9.24 6.60
CA GLN A 32 -7.88 -8.61 6.37
C GLN A 32 -6.88 -8.99 7.47
N ALA A 33 -7.32 -9.10 8.73
CA ALA A 33 -6.46 -9.56 9.82
C ALA A 33 -6.04 -11.03 9.65
N GLU A 34 -6.93 -11.91 9.18
CA GLU A 34 -6.57 -13.29 8.80
C GLU A 34 -5.49 -13.31 7.70
N VAL A 35 -5.60 -12.42 6.71
CA VAL A 35 -4.60 -12.29 5.64
C VAL A 35 -3.27 -11.74 6.18
N ASP A 36 -3.32 -10.71 7.01
CA ASP A 36 -2.13 -10.10 7.61
C ASP A 36 -1.41 -11.07 8.57
N GLY A 37 -2.16 -11.96 9.21
CA GLY A 37 -1.64 -13.04 10.06
C GLY A 37 -1.21 -14.31 9.32
N GLY A 38 -1.43 -14.39 8.01
CA GLY A 38 -1.09 -15.58 7.19
C GLY A 38 -2.03 -16.76 7.37
N GLU A 39 -3.18 -16.58 8.03
CA GLU A 39 -4.23 -17.60 8.16
C GLU A 39 -5.05 -17.77 6.88
N ARG A 40 -4.97 -16.77 5.98
CA ARG A 40 -5.70 -16.74 4.72
C ARG A 40 -4.86 -16.16 3.60
N ASP A 41 -4.97 -16.72 2.40
CA ASP A 41 -4.41 -16.10 1.20
C ASP A 41 -5.03 -14.73 0.91
N GLY A 42 -4.17 -13.77 0.59
CA GLY A 42 -4.58 -12.42 0.21
C GLY A 42 -3.38 -11.46 0.17
N VAL A 43 -3.66 -10.20 -0.18
CA VAL A 43 -2.64 -9.15 -0.12
C VAL A 43 -2.62 -8.56 1.28
N SER A 44 -1.48 -8.71 1.97
CA SER A 44 -1.31 -8.13 3.30
C SER A 44 -1.27 -6.61 3.25
N THR A 45 -1.70 -5.97 4.33
CA THR A 45 -1.59 -4.51 4.51
C THR A 45 -0.13 -4.04 4.46
N ALA A 46 0.81 -4.87 4.93
CA ALA A 46 2.24 -4.62 4.87
C ALA A 46 2.74 -4.56 3.41
N SER A 47 2.35 -5.54 2.58
CA SER A 47 2.72 -5.59 1.16
C SER A 47 2.15 -4.39 0.39
N VAL A 48 0.92 -3.96 0.69
CA VAL A 48 0.34 -2.74 0.08
C VAL A 48 1.14 -1.50 0.47
N ARG A 49 1.52 -1.37 1.75
CA ARG A 49 2.33 -0.25 2.23
C ARG A 49 3.68 -0.21 1.54
N GLU A 50 4.39 -1.33 1.52
CA GLU A 50 5.70 -1.45 0.88
C GLU A 50 5.62 -1.11 -0.62
N ASN A 51 4.62 -1.65 -1.32
CA ASN A 51 4.43 -1.35 -2.75
C ASN A 51 4.23 0.15 -3.00
N ARG A 52 3.48 0.84 -2.13
CA ARG A 52 3.27 2.29 -2.22
C ARG A 52 4.57 3.07 -1.97
N GLU A 53 5.36 2.66 -0.99
CA GLU A 53 6.65 3.29 -0.68
C GLU A 53 7.64 3.09 -1.83
N LEU A 54 7.71 1.88 -2.39
CA LEU A 54 8.55 1.58 -3.53
C LEU A 54 8.14 2.40 -4.76
N LYS A 55 6.85 2.49 -5.06
CA LYS A 55 6.35 3.33 -6.16
C LYS A 55 6.74 4.80 -5.98
N ARG A 56 6.67 5.32 -4.75
CA ARG A 56 7.10 6.70 -4.46
C ARG A 56 8.61 6.88 -4.69
N LYS A 57 9.43 5.94 -4.21
CA LYS A 57 10.90 5.99 -4.40
C LYS A 57 11.27 5.90 -5.88
N VAL A 58 10.61 5.02 -6.63
CA VAL A 58 10.84 4.90 -8.09
C VAL A 58 10.54 6.22 -8.78
N ALA A 59 9.40 6.86 -8.50
CA ALA A 59 9.06 8.15 -9.11
C ALA A 59 10.08 9.25 -8.78
N GLU A 60 10.57 9.31 -7.54
CA GLU A 60 11.61 10.27 -7.13
C GLU A 60 12.95 10.02 -7.83
N LEU A 61 13.34 8.75 -7.97
CA LEU A 61 14.55 8.37 -8.70
C LEU A 61 14.45 8.71 -10.18
N GLU A 62 13.31 8.42 -10.81
CA GLU A 62 13.05 8.78 -12.21
C GLU A 62 13.13 10.28 -12.42
N GLN A 63 12.52 11.08 -11.54
CA GLN A 63 12.63 12.54 -11.59
C GLN A 63 14.09 13.02 -11.47
N THR A 64 14.86 12.41 -10.57
CA THR A 64 16.28 12.75 -10.38
C THR A 64 17.09 12.41 -11.63
N VAL A 65 16.87 11.24 -12.22
CA VAL A 65 17.52 10.83 -13.47
C VAL A 65 17.22 11.81 -14.59
N GLU A 66 15.97 12.27 -14.73
CA GLU A 66 15.60 13.24 -15.76
C GLU A 66 16.32 14.59 -15.58
N ILE A 67 16.40 15.09 -14.34
CA ILE A 67 17.15 16.32 -14.04
C ILE A 67 18.63 16.17 -14.41
N LEU A 68 19.25 15.04 -14.05
CA LEU A 68 20.66 14.77 -14.36
C LEU A 68 20.90 14.64 -15.88
N ARG A 69 20.00 13.99 -16.61
CA ARG A 69 20.05 13.90 -18.09
C ARG A 69 19.95 15.28 -18.72
N ALA A 70 19.03 16.12 -18.25
CA ALA A 70 18.86 17.48 -18.74
C ALA A 70 20.12 18.34 -18.47
N ALA A 71 20.67 18.27 -17.26
CA ALA A 71 21.91 18.96 -16.91
C ALA A 71 23.09 18.49 -17.77
N THR A 72 23.25 17.18 -17.95
CA THR A 72 24.33 16.61 -18.78
C THR A 72 24.21 17.10 -20.23
N THR A 73 23.00 17.10 -20.79
CA THR A 73 22.74 17.58 -22.15
C THR A 73 23.07 19.07 -22.29
N PHE A 74 22.69 19.87 -21.30
CA PHE A 74 23.01 21.30 -21.25
C PHE A 74 24.53 21.54 -21.24
N PHE A 75 25.27 20.87 -20.35
CA PHE A 75 26.73 21.06 -20.26
C PHE A 75 27.48 20.56 -21.49
N VAL A 76 27.05 19.45 -22.10
CA VAL A 76 27.64 18.96 -23.35
C VAL A 76 27.46 19.99 -24.47
N ARG A 77 26.27 20.60 -24.57
CA ARG A 77 26.01 21.64 -25.56
C ARG A 77 26.86 22.90 -25.34
N GLU A 78 26.99 23.34 -24.09
CA GLU A 78 27.75 24.55 -23.72
C GLU A 78 29.27 24.35 -23.91
N SER A 79 29.75 23.12 -23.72
CA SER A 79 31.17 22.78 -23.86
C SER A 79 31.59 22.48 -25.30
N ASP A 80 30.66 22.51 -26.27
CA ASP A 80 30.96 22.24 -27.67
C ASP A 80 31.78 23.40 -28.28
N PRO A 81 33.03 23.17 -28.73
CA PRO A 81 33.86 24.21 -29.33
C PRO A 81 33.28 24.82 -30.61
N ARG A 82 32.23 24.23 -31.21
CA ARG A 82 31.50 24.77 -32.36
C ARG A 82 30.43 25.81 -31.99
N HIS A 83 30.09 25.91 -30.70
CA HIS A 83 29.17 26.93 -30.17
C HIS A 83 29.89 28.14 -29.56
N ARG A 84 31.23 28.16 -29.56
CA ARG A 84 32.05 29.24 -29.00
C ARG A 84 32.49 30.27 -30.04
#